data_AF-A0A7Z7FFY1-F1
#
_entry.id   AF-A0A7Z7FFY1-F1
#
_cell.length_a   1.000
_cell.length_b   1.000
_cell.length_c   1.000
_cell.angle_alpha   90.00
_cell.angle_beta   90.00
_cell.angle_gamma   90.00
#
_symmetry.space_group_name_H-M   'P 1'
#
loop_
_entity.id
_entity.type
_entity.pdbx_description
1 polymer ?
#
loop_
_entity_poly.entity_id
_entity_poly.type
_entity_poly.pdbx_seq_one_letter_code
_entity_poly.pdbx_strand_id
1 'polypeptide(L)'
;MNEERVFSLSNRWFTSSVGGVIVIAIVAILIGFIWLPSKHPDFTQRGLWATICSAAGAPSSWFTQADNVAGPAPSNVLVLPPLPPWGRTRPSAESIGRGATLAQNCSMCHGVESLIQVTAPVLAGQYADVVYKQLRDYQSGQRANAIMPPIIARLNDRDLHDLANYYSTLPRPAAVEQATTEDATIRKFVNEGSPMRNIAPCAACHGDRDRKGAAPWLGGQSSVYMAAQLRAFADGNRHNDINEQMRNVARNMTPEEIDGVAKYYAERQP
;
A
#
# COMPACT_ATOMS: atom_id res chain seq x y z
N MET A 1 -65.60 1.59 16.41
CA MET A 1 -65.06 0.28 16.84
C MET A 1 -63.96 0.58 17.84
N ASN A 2 -64.17 0.23 19.10
CA ASN A 2 -63.32 0.66 20.22
C ASN A 2 -61.90 0.11 20.09
N GLU A 3 -60.90 0.98 19.90
CA GLU A 3 -59.46 0.68 20.02
C GLU A 3 -59.04 0.50 21.50
N GLU A 4 -59.87 -0.17 22.29
CA GLU A 4 -59.59 -0.35 23.71
C GLU A 4 -58.63 -1.52 23.93
N ARG A 5 -57.39 -1.14 24.29
CA ARG A 5 -56.56 -1.77 25.34
C ARG A 5 -55.87 -3.10 25.00
N VAL A 6 -55.38 -3.27 23.78
CA VAL A 6 -54.46 -4.38 23.49
C VAL A 6 -53.11 -4.19 24.20
N PHE A 7 -52.63 -2.94 24.32
CA PHE A 7 -51.38 -2.56 24.99
C PHE A 7 -51.61 -1.87 26.35
N SER A 8 -52.55 -2.38 27.15
CA SER A 8 -52.81 -1.85 28.50
C SER A 8 -52.20 -2.74 29.57
N LEU A 9 -51.59 -2.13 30.59
CA LEU A 9 -51.16 -2.82 31.82
C LEU A 9 -52.34 -3.42 32.61
N SER A 10 -53.58 -3.03 32.31
CA SER A 10 -54.79 -3.65 32.88
C SER A 10 -55.20 -4.94 32.16
N ASN A 11 -54.63 -5.25 31.00
CA ASN A 11 -54.94 -6.45 30.23
C ASN A 11 -54.06 -7.62 30.71
N ARG A 12 -54.70 -8.65 31.27
CA ARG A 12 -54.02 -9.83 31.85
C ARG A 12 -53.23 -10.62 30.81
N TRP A 13 -53.65 -10.62 29.55
CA TRP A 13 -52.94 -11.33 28.47
C TRP A 13 -51.66 -10.58 28.05
N PHE A 14 -51.75 -9.26 27.92
CA PHE A 14 -50.58 -8.42 27.60
C PHE A 14 -49.53 -8.46 28.73
N THR A 15 -49.96 -8.30 29.97
CA THR A 15 -49.06 -8.36 31.14
C THR A 15 -48.42 -9.73 31.34
N SER A 16 -49.16 -10.83 31.09
CA SER A 16 -48.59 -12.18 31.16
C SER A 16 -47.59 -12.45 30.03
N SER A 17 -47.85 -11.96 28.82
CA SER A 17 -46.94 -12.13 27.68
C SER A 17 -45.66 -11.31 27.86
N VAL A 18 -45.78 -10.03 28.24
CA VAL A 18 -44.63 -9.16 28.53
C VAL A 18 -43.84 -9.71 29.72
N GLY A 19 -44.53 -10.14 30.78
CA GLY A 19 -43.89 -10.79 31.94
C GLY A 19 -43.12 -12.06 31.54
N GLY A 20 -43.70 -12.90 30.68
CA GLY A 20 -43.04 -14.10 30.16
C GLY A 20 -41.75 -13.78 29.40
N VAL A 21 -41.77 -12.78 28.52
CA VAL A 21 -40.57 -12.34 27.77
C VAL A 21 -39.50 -11.79 28.71
N ILE A 22 -39.89 -10.99 29.71
CA ILE A 22 -38.96 -10.46 30.71
C ILE A 22 -38.31 -11.59 31.53
N VAL A 23 -39.10 -12.58 31.96
CA VAL A 23 -38.57 -13.75 32.69
C VAL A 23 -37.59 -14.53 31.83
N ILE A 24 -37.90 -14.79 30.56
CA ILE A 24 -37.00 -15.49 29.65
C ILE A 24 -35.69 -14.70 29.47
N ALA A 25 -35.78 -13.37 29.30
CA ALA A 25 -34.60 -12.51 29.17
C ALA A 25 -33.73 -12.53 30.44
N ILE A 26 -34.34 -12.45 31.63
CA ILE A 26 -33.62 -12.52 32.91
C ILE A 26 -32.95 -13.89 33.06
N VAL A 27 -33.65 -14.99 32.75
CA VAL A 27 -33.09 -16.34 32.82
C VAL A 27 -31.91 -16.50 31.85
N ALA A 28 -32.02 -16.00 30.62
CA ALA A 28 -30.94 -16.02 29.65
C ALA A 28 -29.71 -15.21 30.14
N ILE A 29 -29.93 -14.04 30.74
CA ILE A 29 -28.86 -13.22 31.33
C ILE A 29 -28.19 -13.94 32.51
N LEU A 30 -28.97 -14.53 33.42
CA LEU A 30 -28.43 -15.29 34.55
C LEU A 30 -27.61 -16.50 34.09
N ILE A 31 -28.08 -17.22 33.06
CA ILE A 31 -27.34 -18.34 32.48
C ILE A 31 -26.04 -17.85 31.82
N GLY A 32 -26.11 -16.82 30.98
CA GLY A 32 -24.99 -16.30 30.20
C GLY A 32 -23.90 -15.61 31.03
N PHE A 33 -24.30 -14.78 32.00
CA PHE A 33 -23.38 -13.90 32.73
C PHE A 33 -23.06 -14.36 34.15
N ILE A 34 -23.81 -15.29 34.74
CA ILE A 34 -23.56 -15.79 36.10
C ILE A 34 -23.23 -17.28 36.08
N TRP A 35 -24.12 -18.12 35.52
CA TRP A 35 -23.96 -19.56 35.63
C TRP A 35 -22.81 -20.10 34.77
N LEU A 36 -22.77 -19.78 33.48
CA LEU A 36 -21.71 -20.27 32.57
C LEU A 36 -20.29 -19.84 33.01
N PRO A 37 -20.03 -18.56 33.38
CA PRO A 37 -18.71 -18.15 33.89
C PRO A 37 -18.33 -18.83 35.20
N SER A 38 -19.30 -19.16 36.07
CA SER A 38 -19.03 -19.85 37.34
C SER A 38 -18.64 -21.32 37.17
N LYS A 39 -19.05 -21.95 36.06
CA LYS A 39 -18.79 -23.37 35.78
C LYS A 39 -17.60 -23.60 34.83
N HIS A 40 -17.17 -22.58 34.11
CA HIS A 40 -16.08 -22.67 33.15
C HIS A 40 -15.06 -21.55 33.38
N PRO A 41 -13.95 -21.81 34.09
CA PRO A 41 -12.94 -20.79 34.39
C PRO A 41 -12.29 -20.17 33.13
N ASP A 42 -12.35 -20.86 31.99
CA ASP A 42 -11.87 -20.38 30.69
C ASP A 42 -12.54 -19.09 30.20
N PHE A 43 -13.76 -18.79 30.66
CA PHE A 43 -14.47 -17.56 30.29
C PHE A 43 -13.92 -16.32 31.02
N THR A 44 -13.38 -16.48 32.22
CA THR A 44 -12.87 -15.35 33.01
C THR A 44 -11.53 -14.80 32.50
N GLN A 45 -10.78 -15.62 31.76
CA GLN A 45 -9.42 -15.30 31.30
C GLN A 45 -9.37 -14.54 29.97
N ARG A 46 -10.47 -14.46 29.20
CA ARG A 46 -10.47 -13.92 27.82
C ARG A 46 -10.94 -12.48 27.69
N GLY A 47 -11.31 -11.83 28.80
CA GLY A 47 -11.83 -10.46 28.79
C GLY A 47 -13.25 -10.35 28.21
N LEU A 48 -13.95 -9.30 28.61
CA LEU A 48 -15.37 -9.09 28.25
C LEU A 48 -15.57 -8.98 26.72
N TRP A 49 -14.64 -8.32 26.04
CA TRP A 49 -14.72 -8.08 24.59
C TRP A 49 -14.57 -9.38 23.77
N ALA A 50 -13.56 -10.20 24.02
CA ALA A 50 -13.40 -11.45 23.26
C ALA A 50 -14.61 -12.38 23.45
N THR A 51 -15.24 -12.33 24.63
CA THR A 51 -16.45 -13.11 24.94
C THR A 51 -17.63 -12.64 24.10
N ILE A 52 -17.88 -11.32 24.02
CA ILE A 52 -18.93 -10.75 23.16
C ILE A 52 -18.72 -11.11 21.69
N CYS A 53 -17.49 -10.95 21.17
CA CYS A 53 -17.18 -11.27 19.78
C CYS A 53 -17.33 -12.76 19.46
N SER A 54 -16.91 -13.64 20.38
CA SER A 54 -17.08 -15.09 20.21
C SER A 54 -18.55 -15.52 20.23
N ALA A 55 -19.38 -14.90 21.07
CA ALA A 55 -20.82 -15.13 21.12
C ALA A 55 -21.52 -14.66 19.83
N ALA A 56 -20.97 -13.65 19.15
CA ALA A 56 -21.42 -13.19 17.83
C ALA A 56 -20.91 -14.03 16.66
N GLY A 57 -20.19 -15.13 16.92
CA GLY A 57 -19.68 -16.06 15.89
C GLY A 57 -18.37 -15.61 15.24
N ALA A 58 -17.68 -14.60 15.78
CA ALA A 58 -16.38 -14.21 15.26
C ALA A 58 -15.31 -15.27 15.65
N PRO A 59 -14.50 -15.76 14.69
CA PRO A 59 -13.49 -16.77 14.96
C PRO A 59 -12.40 -16.21 15.89
N SER A 60 -11.93 -17.04 16.82
CA SER A 60 -10.94 -16.64 17.83
C SER A 60 -9.65 -16.09 17.21
N SER A 61 -9.29 -16.54 16.01
CA SER A 61 -8.12 -16.07 15.25
C SER A 61 -8.10 -14.56 14.99
N TRP A 62 -9.24 -13.89 14.99
CA TRP A 62 -9.31 -12.44 14.75
C TRP A 62 -8.87 -11.61 15.96
N PHE A 63 -8.83 -12.21 17.15
CA PHE A 63 -8.52 -11.48 18.39
C PHE A 63 -7.37 -12.10 19.19
N THR A 64 -7.06 -13.39 19.00
CA THR A 64 -5.80 -13.95 19.50
C THR A 64 -4.58 -13.46 18.72
N GLN A 65 -4.78 -12.83 17.56
CA GLN A 65 -3.74 -12.14 16.80
C GLN A 65 -3.68 -10.64 17.10
N ALA A 66 -3.96 -10.24 18.34
CA ALA A 66 -3.58 -8.92 18.84
C ALA A 66 -2.08 -8.84 19.20
N ASP A 67 -1.37 -9.97 19.19
CA ASP A 67 0.09 -9.99 19.18
C ASP A 67 0.59 -9.85 17.75
N ASN A 68 0.77 -8.58 17.37
CA ASN A 68 1.77 -8.09 16.43
C ASN A 68 1.63 -8.57 14.97
N VAL A 69 1.57 -7.62 14.05
CA VAL A 69 2.29 -7.77 12.77
C VAL A 69 3.76 -7.92 13.16
N ALA A 70 4.17 -9.14 13.51
CA ALA A 70 5.52 -9.47 13.94
C ALA A 70 6.38 -9.54 12.68
N GLY A 71 6.84 -8.37 12.25
CA GLY A 71 7.74 -8.19 11.13
C GLY A 71 8.15 -6.73 11.03
N PRO A 72 9.39 -6.42 10.59
CA PRO A 72 9.77 -5.05 10.32
C PRO A 72 8.78 -4.42 9.33
N ALA A 73 8.26 -3.24 9.66
CA ALA A 73 7.34 -2.52 8.77
C ALA A 73 8.00 -2.34 7.38
N PRO A 74 7.25 -2.53 6.27
CA PRO A 74 7.82 -2.48 4.92
C PRO A 74 8.30 -1.07 4.54
N SER A 75 7.74 -0.04 5.16
CA SER A 75 8.05 1.37 4.93
C SER A 75 7.78 2.15 6.21
N ASN A 76 8.67 3.07 6.59
CA ASN A 76 8.43 4.05 7.65
C ASN A 76 7.82 5.35 7.09
N VAL A 77 7.68 5.45 5.77
CA VAL A 77 7.01 6.57 5.09
C VAL A 77 5.53 6.25 4.91
N LEU A 78 4.69 7.15 5.43
CA LEU A 78 3.24 7.15 5.21
C LEU A 78 2.92 8.03 4.00
N VAL A 79 2.35 7.44 2.95
CA VAL A 79 1.87 8.18 1.77
C VAL A 79 0.37 8.37 1.92
N LEU A 80 0.00 9.54 2.42
CA LEU A 80 -1.39 9.93 2.61
C LEU A 80 -1.96 10.52 1.30
N PRO A 81 -3.22 10.21 0.94
CA PRO A 81 -3.89 10.93 -0.13
C PRO A 81 -4.02 12.42 0.26
N PRO A 82 -3.85 13.36 -0.68
CA PRO A 82 -4.01 14.79 -0.37
C PRO A 82 -5.47 15.05 0.04
N LEU A 83 -5.69 15.40 1.31
CA LEU A 83 -7.01 15.73 1.83
C LEU A 83 -7.27 17.23 1.69
N PRO A 84 -8.42 17.66 1.13
CA PRO A 84 -8.83 19.06 1.16
C PRO A 84 -8.93 19.59 2.61
N PRO A 85 -8.62 20.88 2.87
CA PRO A 85 -8.26 21.94 1.93
C PRO A 85 -6.76 21.95 1.53
N TRP A 86 -5.96 21.05 2.10
CA TRP A 86 -4.52 20.92 1.87
C TRP A 86 -4.25 20.11 0.61
N GLY A 87 -4.76 20.61 -0.54
CA GLY A 87 -4.40 20.08 -1.85
C GLY A 87 -2.88 20.10 -2.08
N ARG A 88 -2.38 19.36 -3.08
CA ARG A 88 -0.94 19.25 -3.41
C ARG A 88 -0.26 20.62 -3.39
N THR A 89 0.45 20.93 -2.30
CA THR A 89 1.21 22.17 -2.18
C THR A 89 2.35 22.12 -3.18
N ARG A 90 2.39 23.09 -4.12
CA ARG A 90 3.52 23.21 -5.04
C ARG A 90 4.81 23.41 -4.23
N PRO A 91 5.90 22.70 -4.55
CA PRO A 91 7.17 22.90 -3.86
C PRO A 91 7.63 24.36 -3.95
N SER A 92 8.25 24.89 -2.90
CA SER A 92 8.81 26.24 -2.93
C SER A 92 10.04 26.30 -3.85
N ALA A 93 10.26 27.44 -4.49
CA ALA A 93 11.46 27.66 -5.33
C ALA A 93 12.76 27.44 -4.54
N GLU A 94 12.77 27.78 -3.26
CA GLU A 94 13.90 27.55 -2.37
C GLU A 94 14.18 26.05 -2.16
N SER A 95 13.14 25.23 -1.97
CA SER A 95 13.27 23.77 -1.85
C SER A 95 13.80 23.14 -3.13
N ILE A 96 13.26 23.54 -4.27
CA ILE A 96 13.73 23.11 -5.60
C ILE A 96 15.19 23.50 -5.81
N GLY A 97 15.58 24.73 -5.46
CA GLY A 97 16.94 25.23 -5.60
C GLY A 97 17.97 24.45 -4.75
N ARG A 98 17.66 24.19 -3.47
CA ARG A 98 18.52 23.36 -2.61
C ARG A 98 18.60 21.92 -3.13
N GLY A 99 17.47 21.37 -3.56
CA GLY A 99 17.39 20.04 -4.18
C GLY A 99 18.25 19.93 -5.43
N ALA A 100 18.25 20.95 -6.28
CA ALA A 100 19.09 21.02 -7.48
C ALA A 100 20.59 20.99 -7.14
N THR A 101 21.01 21.71 -6.08
CA THR A 101 22.40 21.65 -5.59
C THR A 101 22.77 20.27 -5.08
N LEU A 102 21.91 19.65 -4.27
CA LEU A 102 22.15 18.28 -3.76
C LEU A 102 22.22 17.25 -4.90
N ALA A 103 21.35 17.38 -5.91
CA ALA A 103 21.24 16.48 -7.03
C ALA A 103 22.48 16.46 -7.95
N GLN A 104 23.36 17.45 -7.86
CA GLN A 104 24.63 17.44 -8.58
C GLN A 104 25.43 16.17 -8.28
N ASN A 105 25.41 15.71 -7.02
CA ASN A 105 26.09 14.49 -6.59
C ASN A 105 25.39 13.20 -7.05
N CYS A 106 24.12 13.29 -7.44
CA CYS A 106 23.30 12.16 -7.87
C CYS A 106 23.37 11.93 -9.39
N SER A 107 23.63 13.02 -10.14
CA SER A 107 23.61 13.04 -11.60
C SER A 107 24.61 12.09 -12.25
N MET A 108 25.73 11.76 -11.59
CA MET A 108 26.73 10.83 -12.12
C MET A 108 26.17 9.43 -12.43
N CYS A 109 25.15 8.99 -11.68
CA CYS A 109 24.50 7.70 -11.89
C CYS A 109 23.11 7.85 -12.51
N HIS A 110 22.31 8.79 -12.02
CA HIS A 110 20.90 8.94 -12.39
C HIS A 110 20.67 9.84 -13.61
N GLY A 111 21.69 10.59 -14.03
CA GLY A 111 21.57 11.70 -14.96
C GLY A 111 20.75 12.87 -14.40
N VAL A 112 20.63 13.92 -15.21
CA VAL A 112 19.82 15.10 -14.87
C VAL A 112 18.41 14.92 -15.43
N GLU A 113 18.30 14.79 -16.76
CA GLU A 113 17.02 14.61 -17.45
C GLU A 113 16.91 13.27 -18.17
N SER A 114 18.00 12.52 -18.31
CA SER A 114 18.06 11.25 -19.05
C SER A 114 18.88 10.20 -18.32
N LEU A 115 18.79 8.95 -18.78
CA LEU A 115 19.54 7.82 -18.26
C LEU A 115 21.04 7.94 -18.57
N ILE A 116 21.90 7.70 -17.56
CA ILE A 116 23.36 7.52 -17.75
C ILE A 116 23.79 6.08 -17.47
N GLN A 117 23.26 5.47 -16.41
CA GLN A 117 23.57 4.10 -16.02
C GLN A 117 22.30 3.25 -16.08
N VAL A 118 22.27 2.18 -16.89
CA VAL A 118 21.09 1.31 -17.08
C VAL A 118 20.62 0.62 -15.78
N THR A 119 21.50 0.47 -14.79
CA THR A 119 21.16 -0.08 -13.48
C THR A 119 20.65 0.96 -12.49
N ALA A 120 20.82 2.25 -12.79
CA ALA A 120 20.30 3.35 -11.99
C ALA A 120 18.99 3.85 -12.59
N PRO A 121 17.94 4.06 -11.78
CA PRO A 121 16.69 4.57 -12.31
C PRO A 121 16.81 6.02 -12.77
N VAL A 122 16.11 6.35 -13.84
CA VAL A 122 15.73 7.74 -14.16
C VAL A 122 14.89 8.32 -13.01
N LEU A 123 15.26 9.51 -12.54
CA LEU A 123 14.55 10.25 -11.49
C LEU A 123 13.79 11.47 -12.01
N ALA A 124 14.17 12.01 -13.17
CA ALA A 124 13.55 13.19 -13.75
C ALA A 124 12.05 12.97 -14.04
N GLY A 125 11.22 13.89 -13.53
CA GLY A 125 9.75 13.83 -13.67
C GLY A 125 9.08 12.70 -12.87
N GLN A 126 9.84 12.01 -12.00
CA GLN A 126 9.27 11.08 -11.03
C GLN A 126 8.56 11.87 -9.92
N TYR A 127 7.50 11.30 -9.37
CA TYR A 127 6.74 12.00 -8.34
C TYR A 127 7.54 12.18 -7.05
N ALA A 128 7.40 13.34 -6.40
CA ALA A 128 8.16 13.69 -5.19
C ALA A 128 7.97 12.66 -4.06
N ASP A 129 6.73 12.22 -3.83
CA ASP A 129 6.42 11.22 -2.80
C ASP A 129 7.07 9.86 -3.07
N VAL A 130 7.21 9.47 -4.35
CA VAL A 130 7.95 8.27 -4.75
C VAL A 130 9.44 8.42 -4.45
N VAL A 131 10.05 9.52 -4.89
CA VAL A 131 11.49 9.76 -4.70
C VAL A 131 11.81 9.82 -3.20
N TYR A 132 11.07 10.62 -2.44
CA TYR A 132 11.25 10.74 -0.99
C TYR A 132 11.09 9.38 -0.30
N LYS A 133 10.01 8.63 -0.61
CA LYS A 133 9.79 7.30 -0.04
C LYS A 133 10.97 6.38 -0.29
N GLN A 134 11.44 6.28 -1.54
CA GLN A 134 12.54 5.37 -1.86
C GLN A 134 13.84 5.77 -1.17
N LEU A 135 14.14 7.08 -1.07
CA LEU A 135 15.31 7.56 -0.34
C LEU A 135 15.23 7.19 1.15
N ARG A 136 14.09 7.44 1.80
CA ARG A 136 13.89 7.06 3.21
C ARG A 136 13.98 5.55 3.43
N ASP A 137 13.41 4.74 2.53
CA ASP A 137 13.46 3.29 2.64
C ASP A 137 14.90 2.75 2.46
N TYR A 138 15.72 3.39 1.62
CA TYR A 138 17.15 3.08 1.56
C TYR A 138 17.87 3.48 2.84
N GLN A 139 17.53 4.64 3.42
CA GLN A 139 18.18 5.16 4.63
C GLN A 139 17.86 4.30 5.86
N SER A 140 16.63 3.78 5.94
CA SER A 140 16.15 2.92 7.03
C SER A 140 16.53 1.44 6.85
N GLY A 141 17.04 1.06 5.68
CA GLY A 141 17.33 -0.34 5.32
C GLY A 141 16.10 -1.16 4.91
N GLN A 142 14.91 -0.56 4.83
CA GLN A 142 13.69 -1.22 4.34
C GLN A 142 13.74 -1.58 2.86
N ARG A 143 14.56 -0.87 2.08
CA ARG A 143 14.92 -1.24 0.72
C ARG A 143 16.41 -1.57 0.66
N ALA A 144 16.71 -2.84 0.42
CA ALA A 144 18.09 -3.29 0.29
C ALA A 144 18.74 -2.79 -1.01
N ASN A 145 19.95 -2.25 -0.92
CA ASN A 145 20.83 -1.93 -2.05
C ASN A 145 22.25 -1.70 -1.55
N ALA A 146 23.27 -2.09 -2.32
CA ALA A 146 24.67 -1.92 -1.92
C ALA A 146 25.22 -0.50 -2.15
N ILE A 147 24.58 0.28 -3.02
CA ILE A 147 25.08 1.58 -3.52
C ILE A 147 24.38 2.75 -2.85
N MET A 148 23.04 2.72 -2.77
CA MET A 148 22.26 3.88 -2.35
C MET A 148 22.43 4.26 -0.87
N PRO A 149 22.37 3.34 0.11
CA PRO A 149 22.47 3.69 1.53
C PRO A 149 23.68 4.57 1.90
N PRO A 150 24.94 4.26 1.50
CA PRO A 150 26.08 5.12 1.83
C PRO A 150 26.02 6.51 1.16
N ILE A 151 25.42 6.62 -0.04
CA ILE A 151 25.28 7.90 -0.76
C ILE A 151 24.36 8.86 -0.01
N ILE A 152 23.29 8.35 0.60
CA ILE A 152 22.27 9.18 1.25
C ILE A 152 22.38 9.23 2.77
N ALA A 153 23.35 8.52 3.36
CA ALA A 153 23.46 8.33 4.81
C ALA A 153 23.53 9.65 5.60
N ARG A 154 24.14 10.69 5.01
CA ARG A 154 24.33 12.00 5.65
C ARG A 154 23.22 13.00 5.37
N LEU A 155 22.25 12.66 4.52
CA LEU A 155 21.15 13.53 4.17
C LEU A 155 20.12 13.54 5.30
N ASN A 156 19.70 14.72 5.70
CA ASN A 156 18.60 14.88 6.67
C ASN A 156 17.24 14.84 5.94
N ASP A 157 16.16 14.80 6.70
CA ASP A 157 14.80 14.70 6.14
C ASP A 157 14.43 15.84 5.16
N ARG A 158 14.88 17.06 5.45
CA ARG A 158 14.69 18.23 4.57
C ARG A 158 15.43 18.05 3.25
N ASP A 159 16.66 17.54 3.30
CA ASP A 159 17.45 17.28 2.09
C ASP A 159 16.76 16.26 1.17
N LEU A 160 16.15 15.22 1.76
CA LEU A 160 15.40 14.21 1.01
C LEU A 160 14.14 14.79 0.37
N HIS A 161 13.43 15.67 1.09
CA HIS A 161 12.29 16.40 0.54
C HIS A 161 12.69 17.36 -0.59
N ASP A 162 13.81 18.08 -0.42
CA ASP A 162 14.33 19.02 -1.42
C ASP A 162 14.73 18.27 -2.70
N LEU A 163 15.44 17.14 -2.60
CA LEU A 163 15.76 16.27 -3.73
C LEU A 163 14.50 15.74 -4.43
N ALA A 164 13.53 15.25 -3.66
CA ALA A 164 12.27 14.75 -4.20
C ALA A 164 11.48 15.82 -4.96
N ASN A 165 11.42 17.03 -4.39
CA ASN A 165 10.77 18.17 -5.02
C ASN A 165 11.49 18.56 -6.31
N TYR A 166 12.82 18.67 -6.29
CA TYR A 166 13.60 18.99 -7.48
C TYR A 166 13.35 18.00 -8.63
N TYR A 167 13.55 16.71 -8.39
CA TYR A 167 13.35 15.69 -9.45
C TYR A 167 11.93 15.66 -10.00
N SER A 168 10.93 15.94 -9.16
CA SER A 168 9.52 15.99 -9.60
C SER A 168 9.18 17.17 -10.51
N THR A 169 10.02 18.19 -10.55
CA THR A 169 9.84 19.36 -11.42
C THR A 169 10.54 19.24 -12.77
N LEU A 170 11.43 18.25 -12.92
CA LEU A 170 12.10 18.00 -14.19
C LEU A 170 11.15 17.38 -15.22
N PRO A 171 11.36 17.63 -16.51
CA PRO A 171 10.61 16.95 -17.55
C PRO A 171 10.87 15.44 -17.48
N ARG A 172 9.83 14.64 -17.72
CA ARG A 172 10.01 13.20 -17.91
C ARG A 172 10.79 12.99 -19.21
N PRO A 173 11.86 12.19 -19.22
CA PRO A 173 12.58 11.91 -20.45
C PRO A 173 11.69 11.21 -21.47
N ALA A 174 12.10 11.32 -22.73
CA ALA A 174 11.65 10.41 -23.77
C ALA A 174 12.00 8.95 -23.43
N ALA A 175 11.56 8.01 -24.27
CA ALA A 175 11.98 6.62 -24.19
C ALA A 175 13.51 6.53 -24.11
N VAL A 176 14.01 5.77 -23.13
CA VAL A 176 15.46 5.61 -22.88
C VAL A 176 16.07 4.50 -23.74
N GLU A 177 15.22 3.67 -24.34
CA GLU A 177 15.60 2.61 -25.25
C GLU A 177 14.83 2.78 -26.56
N GLN A 178 15.46 2.38 -27.68
CA GLN A 178 14.83 2.48 -28.99
C GLN A 178 13.66 1.51 -29.10
N ALA A 179 12.53 2.00 -29.61
CA ALA A 179 11.37 1.15 -29.88
C ALA A 179 11.75 0.04 -30.86
N THR A 180 11.47 -1.21 -30.46
CA THR A 180 11.62 -2.38 -31.33
C THR A 180 10.25 -2.85 -31.80
N THR A 181 10.20 -3.95 -32.55
CA THR A 181 8.91 -4.55 -32.93
C THR A 181 8.12 -4.90 -31.67
N GLU A 182 6.97 -4.26 -31.54
CA GLU A 182 6.14 -4.39 -30.36
C GLU A 182 5.50 -5.77 -30.24
N ASP A 183 5.72 -6.44 -29.12
CA ASP A 183 5.02 -7.68 -28.80
C ASP A 183 3.57 -7.39 -28.38
N ALA A 184 2.63 -7.74 -29.26
CA ALA A 184 1.20 -7.57 -29.02
C ALA A 184 0.68 -8.32 -27.79
N THR A 185 1.31 -9.46 -27.44
CA THR A 185 0.97 -10.26 -26.26
C THR A 185 1.36 -9.50 -24.99
N ILE A 186 2.56 -8.92 -24.96
CA ILE A 186 3.02 -8.10 -23.84
C ILE A 186 2.20 -6.82 -23.72
N ARG A 187 1.89 -6.13 -24.82
CA ARG A 187 0.99 -4.95 -24.79
C ARG A 187 -0.35 -5.30 -24.16
N LYS A 188 -0.95 -6.41 -24.59
CA LYS A 188 -2.22 -6.88 -24.03
C LYS A 188 -2.07 -7.16 -22.53
N PHE A 189 -1.02 -7.88 -22.15
CA PHE A 189 -0.74 -8.21 -20.76
C PHE A 189 -0.52 -6.97 -19.87
N VAL A 190 0.17 -5.93 -20.35
CA VAL A 190 0.34 -4.66 -19.61
C VAL A 190 -1.00 -3.95 -19.38
N ASN A 191 -1.89 -3.97 -20.38
CA ASN A 191 -3.15 -3.24 -20.37
C ASN A 191 -4.30 -3.99 -19.67
N GLU A 192 -4.28 -5.32 -19.68
CA GLU A 192 -5.35 -6.17 -19.16
C GLU A 192 -4.92 -6.98 -17.92
N GLY A 193 -3.61 -7.12 -17.69
CA GLY A 193 -3.07 -8.00 -16.67
C GLY A 193 -3.35 -9.48 -16.97
N SER A 194 -3.41 -10.28 -15.92
CA SER A 194 -3.91 -11.66 -15.94
C SER A 194 -4.72 -11.89 -14.66
N PRO A 195 -6.03 -11.56 -14.65
CA PRO A 195 -6.87 -11.66 -13.45
C PRO A 195 -6.90 -13.06 -12.84
N MET A 196 -6.85 -14.11 -13.67
CA MET A 196 -6.81 -15.51 -13.21
C MET A 196 -5.51 -15.88 -12.49
N ARG A 197 -4.43 -15.14 -12.74
CA ARG A 197 -3.16 -15.26 -12.02
C ARG A 197 -2.99 -14.16 -10.96
N ASN A 198 -4.05 -13.43 -10.63
CA ASN A 198 -4.01 -12.30 -9.71
C ASN A 198 -2.99 -11.22 -10.11
N ILE A 199 -2.84 -10.98 -11.41
CA ILE A 199 -2.00 -9.92 -11.96
C ILE A 199 -2.94 -8.83 -12.46
N ALA A 200 -2.95 -7.68 -11.79
CA ALA A 200 -3.72 -6.53 -12.22
C ALA A 200 -3.06 -5.85 -13.43
N PRO A 201 -3.84 -5.12 -14.27
CA PRO A 201 -3.27 -4.22 -15.27
C PRO A 201 -2.29 -3.22 -14.65
N CYS A 202 -1.12 -3.05 -15.26
CA CYS A 202 -0.08 -2.15 -14.75
C CYS A 202 -0.59 -0.69 -14.69
N ALA A 203 -1.32 -0.28 -15.74
CA ALA A 203 -1.87 1.06 -15.88
C ALA A 203 -2.91 1.41 -14.80
N ALA A 204 -3.51 0.43 -14.12
CA ALA A 204 -4.50 0.67 -13.05
C ALA A 204 -3.90 1.34 -11.80
N CYS A 205 -2.57 1.25 -11.63
CA CYS A 205 -1.85 1.84 -10.51
C CYS A 205 -0.75 2.81 -10.95
N HIS A 206 -0.11 2.55 -12.10
CA HIS A 206 1.05 3.28 -12.60
C HIS A 206 0.73 4.27 -13.73
N GLY A 207 -0.53 4.38 -14.15
CA GLY A 207 -0.94 5.24 -15.26
C GLY A 207 -0.91 6.73 -14.93
N ASP A 208 -0.81 7.57 -15.97
CA ASP A 208 -0.75 9.03 -15.81
C ASP A 208 -2.06 9.64 -15.26
N ARG A 209 -3.21 9.06 -15.66
CA ARG A 209 -4.55 9.53 -15.25
C ARG A 209 -4.95 9.05 -13.86
N ASP A 210 -4.71 7.77 -13.57
CA ASP A 210 -5.06 7.14 -12.30
C ASP A 210 -3.81 6.50 -11.67
N ARG A 211 -3.22 7.22 -10.72
CA ARG A 211 -2.10 6.77 -9.91
C ARG A 211 -2.58 6.39 -8.51
N LYS A 212 -2.19 5.22 -8.02
CA LYS A 212 -2.56 4.75 -6.66
C LYS A 212 -1.36 4.81 -5.71
N GLY A 213 -1.54 5.47 -4.56
CA GLY A 213 -0.54 5.57 -3.51
C GLY A 213 0.84 6.02 -4.02
N ALA A 214 1.90 5.36 -3.54
CA ALA A 214 3.28 5.62 -3.93
C ALA A 214 3.72 4.91 -5.23
N ALA A 215 2.78 4.58 -6.14
CA ALA A 215 3.13 3.90 -7.38
C ALA A 215 4.01 4.80 -8.27
N PRO A 216 5.22 4.35 -8.66
CA PRO A 216 6.11 5.14 -9.51
C PRO A 216 5.56 5.26 -10.93
N TRP A 217 5.93 6.38 -11.56
CA TRP A 217 5.93 6.49 -13.01
C TRP A 217 6.88 5.45 -13.63
N LEU A 218 6.44 4.73 -14.69
CA LEU A 218 7.19 3.62 -15.29
C LEU A 218 7.81 3.93 -16.67
N GLY A 219 7.15 4.76 -17.49
CA GLY A 219 7.61 5.04 -18.86
C GLY A 219 8.98 5.73 -18.91
N GLY A 220 9.82 5.37 -19.88
CA GLY A 220 11.16 5.93 -20.02
C GLY A 220 12.14 5.50 -18.92
N GLN A 221 11.85 4.40 -18.22
CA GLN A 221 12.80 3.79 -17.29
C GLN A 221 13.66 2.73 -18.00
N SER A 222 14.87 2.42 -17.52
CA SER A 222 15.66 1.34 -18.10
C SER A 222 14.98 -0.03 -17.94
N SER A 223 14.99 -0.83 -19.01
CA SER A 223 14.50 -2.21 -18.98
C SER A 223 15.30 -3.06 -17.99
N VAL A 224 16.62 -2.87 -17.92
CA VAL A 224 17.51 -3.56 -16.97
C VAL A 224 17.12 -3.27 -15.53
N TYR A 225 16.95 -1.99 -15.18
CA TYR A 225 16.51 -1.61 -13.84
C TYR A 225 15.12 -2.17 -13.52
N MET A 226 14.15 -2.00 -14.42
CA MET A 226 12.77 -2.47 -14.19
C MET A 226 12.69 -3.96 -13.99
N ALA A 227 13.34 -4.74 -14.87
CA ALA A 227 13.34 -6.18 -14.78
C ALA A 227 14.01 -6.65 -13.47
N ALA A 228 15.09 -5.99 -13.03
CA ALA A 228 15.70 -6.24 -11.73
C ALA A 228 14.75 -5.92 -10.56
N GLN A 229 13.98 -4.84 -10.63
CA GLN A 229 13.02 -4.51 -9.58
C GLN A 229 11.85 -5.49 -9.52
N LEU A 230 11.31 -5.89 -10.68
CA LEU A 230 10.22 -6.88 -10.75
C LEU A 230 10.68 -8.24 -10.21
N ARG A 231 11.88 -8.69 -10.59
CA ARG A 231 12.48 -9.92 -10.02
C ARG A 231 12.66 -9.82 -8.51
N ALA A 232 13.18 -8.70 -8.01
CA ALA A 232 13.35 -8.48 -6.57
C ALA A 232 12.02 -8.45 -5.80
N PHE A 233 10.93 -8.00 -6.42
CA PHE A 233 9.60 -8.14 -5.82
C PHE A 233 9.09 -9.58 -5.89
N ALA A 234 9.32 -10.29 -7.00
CA ALA A 234 8.88 -11.67 -7.19
C ALA A 234 9.55 -12.65 -6.22
N ASP A 235 10.85 -12.46 -5.95
CA ASP A 235 11.62 -13.31 -5.02
C ASP A 235 11.59 -12.82 -3.56
N GLY A 236 10.99 -11.66 -3.30
CA GLY A 236 10.85 -11.07 -1.98
C GLY A 236 12.06 -10.29 -1.46
N ASN A 237 13.17 -10.20 -2.22
CA ASN A 237 14.35 -9.39 -1.85
C ASN A 237 14.03 -7.90 -1.74
N ARG A 238 12.99 -7.44 -2.45
CA ARG A 238 12.39 -6.12 -2.30
C ARG A 238 10.99 -6.26 -1.71
N HIS A 239 10.82 -5.74 -0.51
CA HIS A 239 9.56 -5.85 0.25
C HIS A 239 9.12 -4.50 0.84
N ASN A 240 9.56 -3.38 0.25
CA ASN A 240 9.22 -2.03 0.70
C ASN A 240 7.89 -1.51 0.12
N ASP A 241 7.08 -2.39 -0.45
CA ASP A 241 5.81 -2.06 -1.07
C ASP A 241 4.68 -1.96 -0.04
N ILE A 242 3.78 -1.00 -0.26
CA ILE A 242 2.62 -0.79 0.59
C ILE A 242 1.66 -1.96 0.36
N ASN A 243 1.20 -2.61 1.42
CA ASN A 243 0.23 -3.72 1.37
C ASN A 243 0.59 -4.85 0.37
N GLU A 244 1.89 -5.11 0.19
CA GLU A 244 2.42 -6.17 -0.68
C GLU A 244 1.96 -6.07 -2.14
N GLN A 245 1.55 -4.89 -2.60
CA GLN A 245 0.92 -4.71 -3.91
C GLN A 245 1.83 -5.20 -5.04
N MET A 246 3.11 -4.84 -5.01
CA MET A 246 4.05 -5.22 -6.07
C MET A 246 4.50 -6.67 -5.92
N ARG A 247 4.72 -7.16 -4.70
CA ARG A 247 5.06 -8.57 -4.47
C ARG A 247 3.94 -9.51 -4.91
N ASN A 248 2.68 -9.15 -4.65
CA ASN A 248 1.52 -9.93 -5.08
C ASN A 248 1.36 -9.99 -6.61
N VAL A 249 1.72 -8.92 -7.31
CA VAL A 249 1.72 -8.88 -8.79
C VAL A 249 2.92 -9.67 -9.33
N ALA A 250 4.13 -9.34 -8.89
CA ALA A 250 5.36 -9.83 -9.49
C ALA A 250 5.59 -11.34 -9.29
N ARG A 251 5.20 -11.90 -8.13
CA ARG A 251 5.40 -13.32 -7.81
C ARG A 251 4.69 -14.29 -8.77
N ASN A 252 3.66 -13.82 -9.48
CA ASN A 252 2.86 -14.62 -10.40
C ASN A 252 3.27 -14.42 -11.87
N MET A 253 4.20 -13.51 -12.15
CA MET A 253 4.69 -13.22 -13.50
C MET A 253 5.73 -14.26 -13.94
N THR A 254 5.77 -14.58 -15.23
CA THR A 254 6.87 -15.39 -15.79
C THR A 254 8.11 -14.52 -16.06
N PRO A 255 9.30 -15.11 -16.21
CA PRO A 255 10.50 -14.35 -16.60
C PRO A 255 10.32 -13.55 -17.91
N GLU A 256 9.65 -14.15 -18.90
CA GLU A 256 9.39 -13.53 -20.19
C GLU A 256 8.42 -12.35 -20.06
N GLU A 257 7.43 -12.46 -19.18
CA GLU A 257 6.51 -11.36 -18.87
C GLU A 257 7.22 -10.22 -18.15
N ILE A 258 8.13 -10.53 -17.22
CA ILE A 258 8.95 -9.52 -16.53
C ILE A 258 9.81 -8.75 -17.52
N ASP A 259 10.56 -9.47 -18.37
CA ASP A 259 11.45 -8.84 -19.35
C ASP A 259 10.64 -8.10 -20.43
N GLY A 260 9.52 -8.66 -20.86
CA GLY A 260 8.60 -8.02 -21.80
C GLY A 260 8.02 -6.72 -21.26
N VAL A 261 7.50 -6.70 -20.03
CA VAL A 261 6.96 -5.49 -19.39
C VAL A 261 8.04 -4.44 -19.20
N ALA A 262 9.24 -4.86 -18.76
CA ALA A 262 10.36 -3.95 -18.60
C ALA A 262 10.75 -3.29 -19.93
N LYS A 263 10.87 -4.08 -21.00
CA LYS A 263 11.15 -3.57 -22.34
C LYS A 263 10.03 -2.65 -22.85
N TYR A 264 8.77 -3.05 -22.66
CA TYR A 264 7.59 -2.28 -23.06
C TYR A 264 7.61 -0.84 -22.51
N TYR A 265 7.93 -0.67 -21.23
CA TYR A 265 7.98 0.65 -20.59
C TYR A 265 9.26 1.44 -20.90
N ALA A 266 10.37 0.75 -21.20
CA ALA A 266 11.62 1.42 -21.56
C ALA A 266 11.57 2.09 -22.94
N GLU A 267 10.83 1.46 -23.86
CA GLU A 267 10.62 1.93 -25.23
C GLU A 267 9.50 2.98 -25.35
N ARG A 268 8.75 3.25 -24.27
CA ARG A 268 7.60 4.13 -24.30
C ARG A 268 7.84 5.46 -23.60
N GLN A 269 7.39 6.51 -24.28
CA GLN A 269 7.23 7.83 -23.71
C GLN A 269 6.03 7.89 -22.76
N PRO A 270 5.95 8.93 -21.91
CA PRO A 270 4.76 9.26 -21.14
C PRO A 270 3.46 9.44 -21.91
#